data_AF-A0A351J6Z5-F1
#
_entry.id   AF-A0A351J6Z5-F1
#
_cell.length_a   1.000
_cell.length_b   1.000
_cell.length_c   1.000
_cell.angle_alpha   90.00
_cell.angle_beta   90.00
_cell.angle_gamma   90.00
#
_symmetry.space_group_name_H-M   'P 1'
#
loop_
_entity.id
_entity.type
_entity.pdbx_description
1 polymer ?
#
loop_
_entity_poly.entity_id
_entity_poly.type
_entity_poly.pdbx_seq_one_letter_code
_entity_poly.pdbx_strand_id
1 'polypeptide(L)'
;MKNQILKKRFLKAGIMIVLLVAADQITKIVADIVLAEKTISVIGDFFQLDLAYNPGFGFSMGTGWPQWLSMAIKILIPLSAALFTFFRLKASDCTRLEALSLIIADGRCLW
;
A
#
# COMPACT_ATOMS: atom_id res chain seq x y z
N MET A 1 -12.28 -22.17 -21.83
CA MET A 1 -12.86 -21.54 -20.61
C MET A 1 -11.83 -21.09 -19.56
N LYS A 2 -10.95 -21.98 -19.04
CA LYS A 2 -9.99 -21.62 -17.96
C LYS A 2 -9.14 -20.36 -18.22
N ASN A 3 -8.65 -20.19 -19.45
CA ASN A 3 -7.83 -19.03 -19.84
C ASN A 3 -8.60 -17.69 -19.73
N GLN A 4 -9.90 -17.67 -20.03
CA GLN A 4 -10.72 -16.47 -19.94
C GLN A 4 -10.99 -16.06 -18.49
N ILE A 5 -11.22 -17.02 -17.61
CA ILE A 5 -11.39 -16.78 -16.17
C ILE A 5 -10.10 -16.22 -15.58
N LEU A 6 -8.94 -16.79 -15.94
CA LEU A 6 -7.64 -16.31 -15.48
C LEU A 6 -7.37 -14.86 -15.94
N LYS A 7 -7.61 -14.54 -17.21
CA LYS A 7 -7.50 -13.17 -17.74
C LYS A 7 -8.39 -12.17 -16.98
N LYS A 8 -9.65 -12.52 -16.70
CA LYS A 8 -10.56 -11.66 -15.92
C LYS A 8 -10.05 -11.43 -14.50
N ARG A 9 -9.46 -12.44 -13.85
CA ARG A 9 -8.90 -12.30 -12.50
C ARG A 9 -7.67 -11.38 -12.48
N PHE A 10 -6.77 -11.50 -13.44
CA PHE A 10 -5.64 -10.58 -13.57
C PHE A 10 -6.08 -9.15 -13.90
N LEU A 11 -7.07 -8.98 -14.78
CA LEU A 11 -7.64 -7.67 -15.08
C LEU A 11 -8.24 -7.03 -13.82
N LYS A 12 -9.02 -7.78 -13.04
CA LYS A 12 -9.56 -7.31 -11.76
C LYS A 12 -8.46 -6.88 -10.80
N ALA A 13 -7.42 -7.70 -10.63
CA ALA A 13 -6.29 -7.39 -9.76
C ALA A 13 -5.54 -6.12 -10.23
N GLY A 14 -5.30 -5.98 -11.53
CA GLY A 14 -4.67 -4.80 -12.10
C GLY A 14 -5.48 -3.52 -11.88
N ILE A 15 -6.80 -3.57 -12.11
CA ILE A 15 -7.71 -2.46 -11.82
C ILE A 15 -7.65 -2.09 -10.33
N MET A 16 -7.68 -3.08 -9.44
CA MET A 16 -7.63 -2.84 -8.01
C MET A 16 -6.32 -2.17 -7.58
N ILE A 17 -5.17 -2.62 -8.09
CA ILE A 17 -3.87 -1.98 -7.84
C ILE A 17 -3.89 -0.52 -8.27
N VAL A 18 -4.36 -0.23 -9.49
CA VAL A 18 -4.40 1.13 -10.03
C VAL A 18 -5.29 2.03 -9.17
N LEU A 19 -6.48 1.56 -8.80
CA LEU A 19 -7.41 2.34 -7.98
C LEU A 19 -6.84 2.61 -6.58
N LEU A 20 -6.22 1.61 -5.94
CA LEU A 20 -5.64 1.77 -4.61
C LEU A 20 -4.45 2.74 -4.62
N VAL A 21 -3.54 2.60 -5.58
CA VAL A 21 -2.39 3.52 -5.72
C VAL A 21 -2.87 4.94 -6.04
N ALA A 22 -3.86 5.08 -6.93
CA ALA A 22 -4.42 6.40 -7.24
C ALA A 22 -5.07 7.03 -6.00
N ALA A 23 -5.88 6.27 -5.26
CA ALA A 23 -6.51 6.75 -4.04
C ALA A 23 -5.47 7.18 -2.99
N ASP A 24 -4.46 6.34 -2.73
CA ASP A 24 -3.36 6.64 -1.78
C ASP A 24 -2.63 7.95 -2.13
N GLN A 25 -2.19 8.07 -3.39
CA GLN A 25 -1.42 9.24 -3.82
C GLN A 25 -2.27 10.52 -3.81
N ILE A 26 -3.54 10.43 -4.26
CA ILE A 26 -4.47 11.57 -4.20
C ILE A 26 -4.68 11.99 -2.74
N THR A 27 -4.92 11.05 -1.82
CA THR A 27 -5.12 11.39 -0.41
C THR A 27 -3.90 12.05 0.22
N LYS A 28 -2.68 11.64 -0.14
CA LYS A 28 -1.44 12.29 0.34
C LYS A 28 -1.30 13.71 -0.19
N ILE A 29 -1.53 13.92 -1.48
CA ILE A 29 -1.52 15.26 -2.08
C ILE A 29 -2.58 16.15 -1.42
N VAL A 30 -3.78 15.63 -1.20
CA VAL A 30 -4.84 16.38 -0.51
C VAL A 30 -4.46 16.69 0.94
N ALA A 31 -3.83 15.76 1.65
CA ALA A 31 -3.34 15.97 3.01
C ALA A 31 -2.29 17.08 3.07
N ASP A 32 -1.30 17.09 2.16
CA ASP A 32 -0.29 18.14 2.09
C ASP A 32 -0.92 19.54 1.88
N ILE A 33 -2.03 19.63 1.13
CA ILE A 33 -2.70 20.91 0.85
C ILE A 33 -3.61 21.33 2.00
N VAL A 34 -4.38 20.39 2.54
CA VAL A 34 -5.51 20.70 3.44
C VAL A 34 -5.10 20.68 4.91
N LEU A 35 -4.11 19.86 5.28
CA LEU A 35 -3.73 19.57 6.67
C LEU A 35 -2.37 20.15 7.09
N ALA A 36 -1.70 20.91 6.21
CA ALA A 36 -0.35 21.44 6.46
C ALA A 36 -0.17 22.16 7.82
N GLU A 37 -1.20 22.88 8.27
CA GLU A 37 -1.16 23.69 9.50
C GLU A 37 -2.35 23.41 10.43
N LYS A 38 -3.13 22.36 10.16
CA LYS A 38 -4.32 22.06 10.96
C LYS A 38 -4.65 20.58 10.98
N THR A 39 -5.14 20.17 12.15
CA THR A 39 -5.78 18.88 12.35
C THR A 39 -7.29 19.01 12.13
N ILE A 40 -7.89 18.08 11.38
CA ILE A 40 -9.35 18.05 11.15
C ILE A 40 -9.96 16.92 11.96
N SER A 41 -10.84 17.27 12.91
CA SER A 41 -11.68 16.29 13.60
C SER A 41 -12.79 15.79 12.68
N VAL A 42 -12.90 14.47 12.52
CA VAL A 42 -13.95 13.81 11.74
C VAL A 42 -14.99 13.18 12.66
N ILE A 43 -14.56 12.55 13.76
CA ILE A 43 -15.43 12.00 14.80
C ILE A 43 -14.92 12.44 16.17
N GLY A 44 -15.23 13.69 16.55
CA GLY A 44 -14.77 14.28 17.80
C GLY A 44 -13.26 14.09 18.02
N ASP A 45 -12.87 13.72 19.24
CA ASP A 45 -11.46 13.46 19.57
C ASP A 45 -11.02 12.02 19.23
N PHE A 46 -11.92 11.17 18.74
CA PHE A 46 -11.62 9.76 18.44
C PHE A 46 -10.96 9.57 17.08
N PHE A 47 -11.42 10.30 16.05
CA PHE A 47 -10.88 10.20 14.70
C PHE A 47 -10.56 11.58 14.13
N GLN A 48 -9.27 11.83 13.94
CA GLN A 48 -8.71 13.08 13.45
C GLN A 48 -7.79 12.81 12.26
N LEU A 49 -7.80 13.72 11.30
CA LEU A 49 -6.89 13.74 10.18
C LEU A 49 -5.80 14.76 10.46
N ASP A 50 -4.55 14.29 10.43
CA ASP A 50 -3.37 15.10 10.66
C ASP A 50 -2.29 14.77 9.63
N LEU A 51 -1.46 15.75 9.28
CA LEU A 51 -0.36 15.56 8.36
C LEU A 51 0.90 15.14 9.12
N ALA A 52 1.27 13.87 8.99
CA ALA A 52 2.46 13.32 9.65
C ALA A 52 3.42 12.69 8.63
N TYR A 53 4.66 13.17 8.61
CA TYR A 53 5.74 12.56 7.83
C TYR A 53 6.45 11.51 8.67
N ASN A 54 6.42 10.25 8.21
CA ASN A 54 7.14 9.15 8.86
C ASN A 54 8.40 8.80 8.04
N PRO A 55 9.60 9.27 8.43
CA PRO A 55 10.85 8.95 7.73
C PRO A 55 11.30 7.49 7.92
N GLY A 56 10.71 6.77 8.87
CA GLY A 56 11.01 5.37 9.17
C GLY A 56 9.96 4.40 8.61
N PHE A 57 9.89 3.22 9.22
CA PHE A 57 8.86 2.19 8.98
C PHE A 57 7.76 2.27 10.04
N GLY A 58 7.05 1.17 10.29
CA GLY A 58 6.13 1.07 11.43
C GLY A 58 6.82 1.51 12.74
N PHE A 59 6.15 2.34 13.54
CA PHE A 59 6.67 2.92 14.79
C PHE A 59 7.93 3.78 14.64
N SER A 60 8.12 4.43 13.48
CA SER A 60 9.30 5.25 13.15
C SER A 60 10.63 4.47 13.23
N MET A 61 10.58 3.14 13.19
CA MET A 61 11.78 2.30 13.21
C MET A 61 12.67 2.62 12.00
N GLY A 62 13.98 2.67 12.20
CA GLY A 62 14.92 2.99 11.13
C GLY A 62 14.99 4.48 10.76
N THR A 63 14.40 5.38 11.56
CA THR A 63 14.62 6.82 11.41
C THR A 63 16.12 7.14 11.45
N GLY A 64 16.61 7.88 10.46
CA GLY A 64 18.03 8.24 10.33
C GLY A 64 18.91 7.18 9.67
N TRP A 65 18.36 6.04 9.24
CA TRP A 65 19.11 5.08 8.44
C TRP A 65 19.47 5.64 7.06
N PRO A 66 20.56 5.12 6.44
CA PRO A 66 20.89 5.47 5.07
C PRO A 66 19.72 5.20 4.11
N GLN A 67 19.45 6.14 3.21
CA GLN A 67 18.32 6.07 2.28
C GLN A 67 18.25 4.75 1.49
N TRP A 68 19.40 4.22 1.08
CA TRP A 68 19.47 2.95 0.35
C TRP A 68 18.96 1.77 1.17
N LEU A 69 19.24 1.74 2.48
CA LEU A 69 18.80 0.68 3.38
C LEU A 69 17.30 0.80 3.63
N SER A 70 16.83 2.04 3.83
CA SER A 70 15.41 2.33 3.99
C SER A 70 14.62 1.90 2.75
N MET A 71 15.10 2.24 1.55
CA MET A 71 14.51 1.81 0.27
C MET A 71 14.54 0.30 0.09
N ALA A 72 15.66 -0.35 0.41
CA ALA A 72 15.79 -1.80 0.28
C ALA A 72 14.70 -2.53 1.08
N ILE A 73 14.47 -2.13 2.33
CA ILE A 73 13.45 -2.75 3.18
C ILE A 73 12.03 -2.43 2.69
N LYS A 74 11.76 -1.16 2.30
CA LYS A 74 10.46 -0.75 1.73
C LYS A 74 10.09 -1.60 0.49
N ILE A 75 11.07 -2.12 -0.25
CA ILE A 75 10.86 -2.99 -1.42
C ILE A 75 10.83 -4.48 -1.05
N LEU A 76 11.80 -4.94 -0.25
CA LEU A 76 12.00 -6.36 0.02
C LEU A 76 10.87 -6.97 0.86
N ILE A 77 10.30 -6.22 1.82
CA ILE A 77 9.18 -6.71 2.62
C ILE A 77 7.94 -7.00 1.74
N PRO A 78 7.38 -6.03 0.98
CA PRO A 78 6.21 -6.31 0.15
C PRO A 78 6.52 -7.31 -0.97
N LEU A 79 7.73 -7.28 -1.54
CA LEU A 79 8.14 -8.26 -2.55
C LEU A 79 8.17 -9.68 -1.97
N SER A 80 8.78 -9.88 -0.80
CA SER A 80 8.84 -11.19 -0.15
C SER A 80 7.46 -11.70 0.25
N ALA A 81 6.58 -10.82 0.76
CA ALA A 81 5.19 -11.15 1.06
C ALA A 81 4.40 -11.53 -0.21
N ALA A 82 4.61 -10.80 -1.32
CA ALA A 82 3.98 -11.12 -2.60
C ALA A 82 4.48 -12.46 -3.16
N LEU A 83 5.78 -12.72 -3.14
CA LEU A 83 6.34 -14.00 -3.58
C LEU A 83 5.85 -15.15 -2.70
N PHE A 84 5.88 -15.00 -1.38
CA PHE A 84 5.36 -15.99 -0.43
C PHE A 84 3.90 -16.33 -0.74
N THR A 85 3.05 -15.30 -0.87
CA THR A 85 1.62 -15.45 -1.18
C THR A 85 1.41 -16.15 -2.52
N PHE A 86 2.20 -15.79 -3.54
CA PHE A 86 2.11 -16.38 -4.88
C PHE A 86 2.48 -17.87 -4.89
N PHE A 87 3.55 -18.26 -4.18
CA PHE A 87 4.05 -19.62 -4.15
C PHE A 87 3.34 -20.54 -3.15
N ARG A 88 2.82 -20.00 -2.03
CA ARG A 88 2.29 -20.82 -0.93
C ARG A 88 0.76 -20.92 -0.88
N LEU A 89 0.02 -19.91 -1.33
CA LEU A 89 -1.44 -19.99 -1.33
C LEU A 89 -1.92 -20.69 -2.61
N LYS A 90 -2.95 -21.54 -2.53
CA LYS A 90 -3.42 -22.32 -3.68
C LYS A 90 -4.12 -21.41 -4.69
N ALA A 91 -3.85 -21.56 -5.98
CA ALA A 91 -4.41 -20.70 -7.04
C ALA A 91 -5.95 -20.80 -7.17
N SER A 92 -6.56 -21.83 -6.55
CA SER A 92 -8.01 -22.00 -6.43
C SER A 92 -8.68 -20.92 -5.59
N ASP A 93 -7.93 -20.26 -4.70
CA ASP A 93 -8.52 -19.35 -3.73
C ASP A 93 -8.67 -17.96 -4.39
N CYS A 94 -9.91 -17.49 -4.51
CA CYS A 94 -10.23 -16.18 -5.08
C CYS A 94 -9.48 -15.04 -4.37
N THR A 95 -9.27 -15.21 -3.07
CA THR A 95 -8.58 -14.30 -2.14
C THR A 95 -7.10 -14.07 -2.45
N ARG A 96 -6.42 -15.01 -3.14
CA ARG A 96 -4.96 -14.92 -3.36
C ARG A 96 -4.54 -13.71 -4.20
N LEU A 97 -5.26 -13.44 -5.29
CA LEU A 97 -4.92 -12.33 -6.18
C LEU A 97 -5.33 -10.98 -5.60
N GLU A 98 -6.38 -10.96 -4.78
CA GLU A 98 -6.84 -9.76 -4.08
C GLU A 98 -5.86 -9.36 -2.97
N ALA A 99 -5.39 -10.34 -2.17
CA ALA A 99 -4.33 -10.14 -1.19
C ALA A 99 -3.03 -9.64 -1.85
N LEU A 100 -2.64 -10.23 -2.99
CA LEU A 100 -1.47 -9.77 -3.75
C LEU A 100 -1.60 -8.33 -4.23
N SER A 101 -2.77 -7.94 -4.75
CA SER A 101 -2.97 -6.54 -5.18
C SER A 101 -2.90 -5.54 -4.02
N LEU A 102 -3.35 -5.92 -2.83
CA LEU A 102 -3.23 -5.07 -1.63
C LEU A 102 -1.76 -4.90 -1.23
N ILE A 103 -0.99 -6.00 -1.17
CA ILE A 103 0.44 -5.98 -0.83
C ILE A 103 1.25 -5.15 -1.85
N ILE A 104 0.94 -5.30 -3.14
CA ILE A 104 1.65 -4.60 -4.21
C ILE A 104 1.32 -3.10 -4.21
N ALA A 105 0.05 -2.73 -3.97
CA ALA A 105 -0.36 -1.33 -3.92
C ALA A 105 0.32 -0.57 -2.77
N ASP A 106 0.56 -1.22 -1.63
CA ASP A 106 1.16 -0.63 -0.43
C ASP A 106 2.66 -0.29 -0.61
N GLY A 107 3.39 -1.01 -1.47
CA GLY A 107 4.85 -0.87 -1.65
C GLY A 107 5.34 0.44 -2.27
N ARG A 108 4.46 1.38 -2.63
CA ARG A 108 4.80 2.68 -3.25
C ARG A 108 4.54 3.84 -2.29
N CYS A 109 5.15 3.80 -1.12
CA CYS A 109 5.21 4.95 -0.22
C CYS A 109 6.39 5.84 -0.62
N LEU A 110 6.21 6.66 -1.66
CA LEU A 110 7.08 7.82 -1.92
C LEU A 110 6.60 8.98 -1.05
N TRP A 111 7.00 8.92 0.23
CA TRP A 111 7.60 10.00 1.03
C TRP A 111 8.59 9.32 1.99
#